data_AF-I1R2Y2-F1
#
_entry.id   AF-I1R2Y2-F1
#
_cell.length_a   1.000
_cell.length_b   1.000
_cell.length_c   1.000
_cell.angle_alpha   90.00
_cell.angle_beta   90.00
_cell.angle_gamma   90.00
#
_symmetry.space_group_name_H-M   'P 1'
#
loop_
_entity.id
_entity.type
_entity.pdbx_description
1 polymer ?
#
loop_
_entity_poly.entity_id
_entity_poly.type
_entity_poly.pdbx_seq_one_letter_code
_entity_poly.pdbx_strand_id
1 'polypeptide(L)'
;GSGRRDWCRFEAMMAAAGAEGEEMVERMRGWARDMDVASRRAEEEAMRRYDAASWLRSTVGVVCARDLPDEPSEEEFRLGLRNGIVLCNALNKIQPGAIPKVVQAQSDASGPTDGSALCAYQYFENLRNFLVVVEDLRLPTFEVSDLEKVTLSC
;
A
#
# COMPACT_ATOMS: atom_id res chain seq x y z
N GLY A 1 -64.63 22.77 13.46
CA GLY A 1 -63.59 21.97 14.15
C GLY A 1 -62.69 21.15 13.22
N SER A 2 -63.16 20.68 12.05
CA SER A 2 -62.39 19.74 11.20
C SER A 2 -61.30 20.39 10.35
N GLY A 3 -61.63 21.38 9.51
CA GLY A 3 -60.68 21.89 8.49
C GLY A 3 -59.40 22.56 9.03
N ARG A 4 -59.42 23.07 10.27
CA ARG A 4 -58.21 23.62 10.92
C ARG A 4 -57.21 22.52 11.31
N ARG A 5 -57.69 21.34 11.69
CA ARG A 5 -56.84 20.19 12.01
C ARG A 5 -56.26 19.56 10.74
N ASP A 6 -57.04 19.56 9.67
CA ASP A 6 -56.60 19.04 8.37
C ASP A 6 -55.50 19.93 7.76
N TRP A 7 -55.60 21.26 7.92
CA TRP A 7 -54.58 22.22 7.50
C TRP A 7 -53.25 22.05 8.25
N CYS A 8 -53.27 21.98 9.59
CA CYS A 8 -52.05 21.78 10.38
C CYS A 8 -51.36 20.45 10.04
N ARG A 9 -52.13 19.41 9.72
CA ARG A 9 -51.58 18.11 9.31
C ARG A 9 -50.91 18.18 7.93
N PHE A 10 -51.47 18.95 7.00
CA PHE A 10 -50.85 19.17 5.68
C PHE A 10 -49.55 19.98 5.77
N GLU A 11 -49.52 21.06 6.56
CA GLU A 11 -48.30 21.85 6.80
C GLU A 11 -47.19 20.99 7.43
N ALA A 12 -47.53 20.16 8.42
CA ALA A 12 -46.58 19.26 9.04
C ALA A 12 -46.01 18.23 8.04
N MET A 13 -46.83 17.73 7.11
CA MET A 13 -46.38 16.79 6.07
C MET A 13 -45.40 17.46 5.09
N MET A 14 -45.68 18.69 4.65
CA MET A 14 -44.80 19.42 3.75
C MET A 14 -43.48 19.83 4.42
N ALA A 15 -43.53 20.21 5.71
CA ALA A 15 -42.34 20.48 6.50
C ALA A 15 -41.48 19.21 6.68
N ALA A 16 -42.10 18.07 6.95
CA ALA A 16 -41.39 16.79 7.03
C ALA A 16 -40.76 16.39 5.70
N ALA A 17 -41.49 16.50 4.59
CA ALA A 17 -40.96 16.21 3.25
C ALA A 17 -39.80 17.16 2.85
N GLY A 18 -39.87 18.43 3.26
CA GLY A 18 -38.78 19.39 3.09
C GLY A 18 -37.54 19.01 3.89
N ALA A 19 -37.72 18.65 5.16
CA ALA A 19 -36.63 18.21 6.04
C ALA A 19 -35.95 16.92 5.54
N GLU A 20 -36.71 15.94 5.05
CA GLU A 20 -36.19 14.72 4.44
C GLU A 20 -35.35 15.02 3.18
N GLY A 21 -35.79 15.99 2.36
CA GLY A 21 -35.04 16.46 1.20
C GLY A 21 -33.72 17.12 1.56
N GLU A 22 -33.71 17.96 2.61
CA GLU A 22 -32.50 18.61 3.11
C GLU A 22 -31.51 17.60 3.73
N GLU A 23 -32.00 16.63 4.49
CA GLU A 23 -31.18 15.54 5.06
C GLU A 23 -30.49 14.73 3.96
N MET A 24 -31.22 14.36 2.91
CA MET A 24 -30.67 13.63 1.77
C MET A 24 -29.56 14.43 1.06
N VAL A 25 -29.76 15.74 0.90
CA VAL A 25 -28.77 16.64 0.29
C VAL A 25 -27.51 16.77 1.15
N GLU A 26 -27.66 16.90 2.47
CA GLU A 26 -26.51 16.99 3.38
C GLU A 26 -25.73 15.67 3.42
N ARG A 27 -26.42 14.53 3.42
CA ARG A 27 -25.78 13.20 3.32
C ARG A 27 -24.98 13.06 2.02
N MET A 28 -25.53 13.52 0.90
CA MET A 28 -24.82 13.49 -0.39
C MET A 28 -23.60 14.40 -0.42
N ARG A 29 -23.65 15.58 0.22
CA ARG A 29 -22.47 16.44 0.42
C ARG A 29 -21.41 15.79 1.30
N GLY A 30 -21.82 15.12 2.37
CA GLY A 30 -20.92 14.35 3.24
C GLY A 30 -20.13 13.31 2.45
N TRP A 31 -20.83 12.47 1.68
CA TRP A 31 -20.19 11.47 0.83
C TRP A 31 -19.24 12.06 -0.22
N ALA A 32 -19.62 13.17 -0.88
CA ALA A 32 -18.75 13.81 -1.85
C ALA A 32 -17.44 14.31 -1.21
N ARG A 33 -17.51 14.88 0.01
CA ARG A 33 -16.33 15.30 0.77
C ARG A 33 -15.46 14.10 1.18
N ASP A 34 -16.07 13.01 1.63
CA ASP A 34 -15.33 11.81 2.02
C ASP A 34 -14.60 11.18 0.82
N MET A 35 -15.21 11.19 -0.36
CA MET A 35 -14.58 10.73 -1.60
C MET A 35 -13.42 11.62 -2.04
N ASP A 36 -13.56 12.94 -1.93
CA ASP A 36 -12.46 13.90 -2.20
C ASP A 36 -11.27 13.65 -1.26
N VAL A 37 -11.54 13.48 0.04
CA VAL A 37 -10.50 13.16 1.04
C VAL A 37 -9.85 11.82 0.72
N ALA A 38 -10.61 10.80 0.33
CA ALA A 38 -10.06 9.50 -0.05
C ALA A 38 -9.20 9.59 -1.32
N SER A 39 -9.63 10.34 -2.34
CA SER A 39 -8.86 10.55 -3.58
C SER A 39 -7.52 11.21 -3.30
N ARG A 40 -7.53 12.31 -2.53
CA ARG A 40 -6.29 13.03 -2.19
C ARG A 40 -5.32 12.17 -1.39
N ARG A 41 -5.82 11.34 -0.45
CA ARG A 41 -4.99 10.39 0.28
C ARG A 41 -4.36 9.36 -0.65
N ALA A 42 -5.13 8.79 -1.58
CA ALA A 42 -4.62 7.82 -2.54
C ALA A 42 -3.54 8.43 -3.45
N GLU A 43 -3.69 9.69 -3.88
CA GLU A 43 -2.69 10.43 -4.64
C GLU A 43 -1.41 10.67 -3.83
N GLU A 44 -1.53 11.11 -2.57
CA GLU A 44 -0.37 11.28 -1.68
C GLU A 44 0.38 9.95 -1.46
N GLU A 45 -0.33 8.85 -1.29
CA GLU A 45 0.25 7.52 -1.15
C GLU A 45 0.93 7.04 -2.45
N ALA A 46 0.35 7.35 -3.60
CA ALA A 46 0.97 7.08 -4.90
C ALA A 46 2.27 7.87 -5.09
N MET A 47 2.28 9.15 -4.70
CA MET A 47 3.47 9.99 -4.78
C MET A 47 4.58 9.47 -3.86
N ARG A 48 4.26 9.09 -2.62
CA ARG A 48 5.24 8.48 -1.69
C ARG A 48 5.83 7.18 -2.26
N ARG A 49 5.01 6.35 -2.91
CA ARG A 49 5.47 5.12 -3.59
C ARG A 49 6.41 5.44 -4.75
N TYR A 50 6.05 6.42 -5.58
CA TYR A 50 6.88 6.88 -6.69
C TYR A 50 8.26 7.36 -6.20
N ASP A 51 8.27 8.24 -5.19
CA ASP A 51 9.51 8.79 -4.63
C ASP A 51 10.38 7.69 -4.02
N ALA A 52 9.79 6.76 -3.28
CA ALA A 52 10.50 5.62 -2.70
C ALA A 52 11.10 4.70 -3.78
N ALA A 53 10.34 4.38 -4.83
CA ALA A 53 10.82 3.54 -5.92
C ALA A 53 11.95 4.23 -6.69
N SER A 54 11.82 5.52 -6.98
CA SER A 54 12.85 6.34 -7.61
C SER A 54 14.14 6.37 -6.78
N TRP A 55 14.02 6.60 -5.48
CA TRP A 55 15.17 6.60 -4.57
C TRP A 55 15.87 5.23 -4.53
N LEU A 56 15.10 4.14 -4.47
CA LEU A 56 15.66 2.78 -4.49
C LEU A 56 16.41 2.50 -5.79
N ARG A 57 15.81 2.79 -6.96
CA ARG A 57 16.46 2.61 -8.27
C ARG A 57 17.76 3.41 -8.37
N SER A 58 17.76 4.65 -7.88
CA SER A 58 18.97 5.49 -7.85
C SER A 58 20.05 4.91 -6.92
N THR A 59 19.64 4.41 -5.75
CA THR A 59 20.56 3.93 -4.71
C THR A 59 21.21 2.60 -5.05
N VAL A 60 20.42 1.60 -5.48
CA VAL A 60 20.92 0.24 -5.76
C VAL A 60 21.27 0.00 -7.23
N GLY A 61 20.86 0.91 -8.11
CA GLY A 61 21.04 0.81 -9.55
C GLY A 61 19.99 -0.08 -10.23
N VAL A 62 19.84 0.11 -11.55
CA VAL A 62 18.81 -0.51 -12.39
C VAL A 62 18.83 -2.04 -12.35
N VAL A 63 20.01 -2.65 -12.19
CA VAL A 63 20.14 -4.12 -12.16
C VAL A 63 19.55 -4.73 -10.89
N CYS A 64 19.75 -4.08 -9.74
CA CYS A 64 19.25 -4.58 -8.46
C CYS A 64 17.76 -4.26 -8.25
N ALA A 65 17.28 -3.16 -8.83
CA ALA A 65 15.88 -2.73 -8.76
C ALA A 65 15.08 -3.02 -10.04
N ARG A 66 15.49 -4.03 -10.82
CA ARG A 66 14.85 -4.33 -12.13
C ARG A 66 13.35 -4.62 -12.01
N ASP A 67 12.93 -5.15 -10.86
CA ASP A 67 11.55 -5.54 -10.57
C ASP A 67 10.72 -4.38 -9.99
N LEU A 68 11.26 -3.15 -9.93
CA LEU A 68 10.57 -1.94 -9.48
C LEU A 68 10.37 -0.96 -10.66
N PRO A 69 9.15 -0.85 -11.22
CA PRO A 69 8.85 0.07 -12.31
C PRO A 69 8.92 1.53 -11.86
N ASP A 70 8.91 2.47 -12.82
CA ASP A 70 9.09 3.91 -12.55
C ASP A 70 8.00 4.46 -11.62
N GLU A 71 6.75 4.17 -11.98
CA GLU A 71 5.53 4.47 -11.24
C GLU A 71 4.83 3.17 -10.83
N PRO A 72 5.25 2.50 -9.74
CA PRO A 72 4.66 1.24 -9.34
C PRO A 72 3.29 1.44 -8.70
N SER A 73 2.32 0.59 -9.05
CA SER A 73 1.14 0.34 -8.22
C SER A 73 1.54 -0.16 -6.83
N GLU A 74 0.61 -0.16 -5.87
CA GLU A 74 0.90 -0.67 -4.52
C GLU A 74 1.31 -2.15 -4.55
N GLU A 75 0.66 -2.95 -5.38
CA GLU A 75 0.97 -4.36 -5.55
C GLU A 75 2.34 -4.57 -6.19
N GLU A 76 2.66 -3.85 -7.27
CA GLU A 76 3.97 -3.94 -7.92
C GLU A 76 5.10 -3.50 -6.99
N PHE A 77 4.88 -2.43 -6.22
CA PHE A 77 5.85 -1.96 -5.24
C PHE A 77 6.14 -3.03 -4.18
N ARG A 78 5.08 -3.66 -3.64
CA ARG A 78 5.23 -4.75 -2.66
C ARG A 78 5.91 -5.97 -3.25
N LEU A 79 5.50 -6.40 -4.45
CA LEU A 79 6.09 -7.54 -5.14
C LEU A 79 7.59 -7.33 -5.43
N GLY A 80 7.99 -6.13 -5.88
CA GLY A 80 9.39 -5.79 -6.14
C GLY A 80 10.27 -5.77 -4.88
N LEU A 81 9.69 -5.54 -3.70
CA LEU A 81 10.41 -5.56 -2.42
C LEU A 81 10.34 -6.91 -1.69
N ARG A 82 9.42 -7.78 -2.09
CA ARG A 82 9.06 -9.01 -1.36
C ARG A 82 10.21 -9.99 -1.15
N ASN A 83 11.18 -10.02 -2.05
CA ASN A 83 12.35 -10.90 -1.91
C ASN A 83 13.47 -10.33 -1.03
N GLY A 84 13.31 -9.09 -0.53
CA GLY A 84 14.26 -8.38 0.32
C GLY A 84 15.56 -7.94 -0.37
N ILE A 85 15.81 -8.29 -1.63
CA ILE A 85 17.09 -8.03 -2.30
C ILE A 85 17.34 -6.52 -2.45
N VAL A 86 16.33 -5.78 -2.93
CA VAL A 86 16.43 -4.32 -3.10
C VAL A 86 16.70 -3.65 -1.76
N LEU A 87 15.96 -4.04 -0.71
CA LEU A 87 16.09 -3.48 0.64
C LEU A 87 17.47 -3.74 1.24
N CYS A 88 17.95 -4.98 1.17
CA CYS A 88 19.27 -5.34 1.69
C CYS A 88 20.39 -4.58 0.97
N ASN A 89 20.30 -4.46 -0.36
CA ASN A 89 21.28 -3.72 -1.14
C ASN A 89 21.25 -2.22 -0.83
N ALA A 90 20.06 -1.63 -0.65
CA ALA A 90 19.93 -0.21 -0.28
C ALA A 90 20.59 0.05 1.08
N LEU A 91 20.37 -0.83 2.05
CA LEU A 91 21.00 -0.71 3.37
C LEU A 91 22.52 -0.82 3.29
N ASN A 92 23.03 -1.78 2.51
CA ASN A 92 24.47 -1.94 2.26
C ASN A 92 25.09 -0.75 1.50
N LYS A 93 24.31 0.03 0.75
CA LYS A 93 24.79 1.28 0.12
C LYS A 93 24.98 2.40 1.15
N ILE A 94 24.11 2.47 2.15
CA ILE A 94 24.18 3.46 3.23
C ILE A 94 25.25 3.07 4.25
N GLN A 95 25.24 1.81 4.67
CA GLN A 95 26.18 1.24 5.63
C GLN A 95 26.83 -0.01 5.03
N PRO A 96 28.01 0.14 4.40
CA PRO A 96 28.73 -0.98 3.82
C PRO A 96 28.96 -2.10 4.84
N GLY A 97 28.55 -3.32 4.49
CA GLY A 97 28.73 -4.52 5.31
C GLY A 97 27.67 -4.73 6.39
N ALA A 98 26.61 -3.91 6.45
CA ALA A 98 25.53 -4.08 7.42
C ALA A 98 24.82 -5.43 7.27
N ILE A 99 24.63 -5.90 6.04
CA ILE A 99 24.10 -7.23 5.72
C ILE A 99 25.18 -8.02 4.98
N PRO A 100 25.88 -8.95 5.67
CA PRO A 100 27.03 -9.66 5.12
C PRO A 100 26.72 -10.55 3.91
N LYS A 101 25.49 -11.08 3.82
CA LYS A 101 25.05 -11.96 2.74
C LYS A 101 23.66 -11.56 2.26
N VAL A 102 23.59 -11.14 1.01
CA VAL A 102 22.32 -10.93 0.30
C VAL A 102 22.15 -12.09 -0.67
N VAL A 103 21.09 -12.88 -0.50
CA VAL A 103 20.87 -14.02 -1.38
C VAL A 103 20.14 -13.57 -2.64
N GLN A 104 20.79 -13.80 -3.78
CA GLN A 104 20.24 -13.46 -5.09
C GLN A 104 19.31 -14.57 -5.58
N ALA A 105 18.24 -14.18 -6.27
CA ALA A 105 17.40 -15.10 -7.01
C ALA A 105 18.19 -15.70 -8.18
N GLN A 106 18.42 -17.02 -8.17
CA GLN A 106 18.94 -17.70 -9.37
C GLN A 106 17.86 -17.63 -10.45
N SER A 107 18.16 -16.90 -11.52
CA SER A 107 17.25 -16.71 -12.66
C SER A 107 17.57 -17.76 -13.73
N ASP A 108 17.64 -19.02 -13.33
CA ASP A 108 18.14 -20.09 -14.19
C ASP A 108 16.94 -20.88 -14.70
N ALA A 109 16.45 -20.49 -15.87
CA ALA A 109 15.28 -21.05 -16.55
C ALA A 109 15.53 -22.46 -17.13
N SER A 110 16.00 -23.41 -16.32
CA SER A 110 16.11 -24.82 -16.73
C SER A 110 15.91 -25.80 -15.57
N GLY A 111 14.71 -26.39 -15.49
CA GLY A 111 14.46 -27.66 -14.78
C GLY A 111 13.48 -27.58 -13.59
N PRO A 112 12.44 -28.44 -13.51
CA PRO A 112 11.44 -28.40 -12.44
C PRO A 112 11.78 -29.33 -11.26
N THR A 113 11.02 -29.14 -10.18
CA THR A 113 10.86 -29.96 -8.96
C THR A 113 11.87 -29.65 -7.83
N ASP A 114 11.33 -29.22 -6.68
CA ASP A 114 11.98 -28.91 -5.39
C ASP A 114 12.62 -27.51 -5.19
N GLY A 115 12.86 -26.74 -6.27
CA GLY A 115 13.46 -25.40 -6.20
C GLY A 115 12.52 -24.24 -5.75
N SER A 116 11.20 -24.44 -5.76
CA SER A 116 10.22 -23.38 -5.44
C SER A 116 10.20 -23.00 -3.95
N ALA A 117 10.27 -24.00 -3.06
CA ALA A 117 10.25 -23.78 -1.61
C ALA A 117 11.58 -23.21 -1.08
N LEU A 118 12.71 -23.65 -1.64
CA LEU A 118 14.04 -23.13 -1.31
C LEU A 118 14.16 -21.66 -1.72
N CYS A 119 13.64 -21.30 -2.89
CA CYS A 119 13.61 -19.93 -3.40
C CYS A 119 12.80 -18.99 -2.47
N ALA A 120 11.62 -19.41 -2.01
CA ALA A 120 10.82 -18.65 -1.06
C ALA A 120 11.45 -18.52 0.34
N TYR A 121 12.05 -19.61 0.86
CA TYR A 121 12.74 -19.58 2.16
C TYR A 121 13.94 -18.63 2.15
N GLN A 122 14.70 -18.62 1.05
CA GLN A 122 15.88 -17.77 0.90
C GLN A 122 15.53 -16.28 0.77
N TYR A 123 14.39 -15.97 0.15
CA TYR A 123 13.84 -14.61 0.10
C TYR A 123 13.42 -14.11 1.48
N PHE A 124 12.84 -14.98 2.29
CA PHE A 124 12.48 -14.67 3.66
C PHE A 124 13.72 -14.35 4.52
N GLU A 125 14.86 -15.02 4.29
CA GLU A 125 16.12 -14.71 4.99
C GLU A 125 16.61 -13.28 4.72
N ASN A 126 16.49 -12.79 3.48
CA ASN A 126 16.87 -11.41 3.16
C ASN A 126 16.04 -10.40 3.96
N LEU A 127 14.71 -10.58 4.00
CA LEU A 127 13.82 -9.71 4.77
C LEU A 127 14.14 -9.76 6.27
N ARG A 128 14.34 -10.96 6.83
CA ARG A 128 14.71 -11.11 8.23
C ARG A 128 16.02 -10.38 8.55
N ASN A 129 17.05 -10.57 7.73
CA ASN A 129 18.36 -9.94 7.93
C ASN A 129 18.24 -8.41 7.85
N PHE A 130 17.46 -7.90 6.90
CA PHE A 130 17.17 -6.47 6.80
C PHE A 130 16.50 -5.93 8.07
N LEU A 131 15.43 -6.60 8.53
CA LEU A 131 14.66 -6.14 9.69
C LEU A 131 15.50 -6.10 10.97
N VAL A 132 16.35 -7.11 11.20
CA VAL A 132 17.27 -7.12 12.35
C VAL A 132 18.18 -5.88 12.34
N VAL A 133 18.76 -5.55 11.19
CA VAL A 133 19.67 -4.40 11.10
C VAL A 133 18.93 -3.07 11.24
N VAL A 134 17.74 -2.92 10.65
CA VAL A 134 16.92 -1.71 10.78
C VAL A 134 16.48 -1.48 12.23
N GLU A 135 16.15 -2.56 12.96
CA GLU A 135 15.87 -2.52 14.40
C GLU A 135 17.10 -2.07 15.21
N ASP A 136 18.28 -2.64 14.92
CA ASP A 136 19.54 -2.23 15.55
C ASP A 136 19.87 -0.74 15.29
N LEU A 137 19.53 -0.24 14.11
CA LEU A 137 19.67 1.17 13.72
C LEU A 137 18.58 2.09 14.26
N ARG A 138 17.59 1.56 15.00
CA ARG A 138 16.46 2.31 15.56
C ARG A 138 15.65 3.08 14.50
N LEU A 139 15.59 2.54 13.29
CA LEU A 139 14.76 3.07 12.21
C LEU A 139 13.34 2.49 12.30
N PRO A 140 12.32 3.17 11.75
CA PRO A 140 10.97 2.61 11.65
C PRO A 140 10.99 1.25 10.95
N THR A 141 10.43 0.23 11.60
CA THR A 141 10.38 -1.15 11.09
C THR A 141 9.01 -1.46 10.46
N PHE A 142 8.92 -2.56 9.73
CA PHE A 142 7.67 -3.10 9.17
C PHE A 142 7.65 -4.63 9.35
N GLU A 143 6.51 -5.27 9.11
CA GLU A 143 6.38 -6.73 9.18
C GLU A 143 6.45 -7.36 7.80
N VAL A 144 6.93 -8.60 7.71
CA VAL A 144 6.93 -9.33 6.43
C VAL A 144 5.53 -9.45 5.82
N SER A 145 4.50 -9.55 6.69
CA SER A 145 3.08 -9.59 6.33
C SER A 145 2.62 -8.37 5.52
N ASP A 146 3.26 -7.20 5.69
CA ASP A 146 2.96 -5.98 4.96
C ASP A 146 3.27 -6.12 3.46
N LEU A 147 4.25 -6.96 3.10
CA LEU A 147 4.62 -7.25 1.71
C LEU A 147 3.86 -8.45 1.11
N GLU A 148 3.22 -9.27 1.94
CA GLU A 148 2.61 -10.54 1.53
C GLU A 148 1.12 -10.47 1.17
N LYS A 149 0.42 -9.36 1.42
CA LYS A 149 -1.02 -9.25 1.13
C LYS A 149 -1.33 -9.40 -0.36
N VAL A 150 -1.47 -10.64 -0.84
CA VAL A 150 -2.08 -10.94 -2.12
C VAL A 150 -3.53 -10.49 -2.01
N THR A 151 -3.89 -9.42 -2.71
CA THR A 151 -5.28 -9.01 -2.85
C THR A 151 -5.96 -10.07 -3.71
N LEU A 152 -6.44 -11.16 -3.11
CA LEU A 152 -7.47 -11.99 -3.74
C LEU A 152 -8.80 -11.22 -3.62
N SER A 153 -8.94 -10.16 -4.42
CA SER A 153 -10.26 -9.59 -4.69
C SER A 153 -10.98 -10.54 -5.64
N CYS A 154 -11.93 -11.29 -5.09
CA CYS A 154 -12.95 -12.00 -5.85
C CYS A 154 -14.07 -11.02 -6.24
#